data_AF-A0A6N7M1F9-F1
#
_entry.id   AF-A0A6N7M1F9-F1
#
_cell.length_a   1.000
_cell.length_b   1.000
_cell.length_c   1.000
_cell.angle_alpha   90.00
_cell.angle_beta   90.00
_cell.angle_gamma   90.00
#
_symmetry.space_group_name_H-M   'P 1'
#
loop_
_entity.id
_entity.type
_entity.pdbx_description
1 polymer ?
#
loop_
_entity_poly.entity_id
_entity_poly.type
_entity_poly.pdbx_seq_one_letter_code
_entity_poly.pdbx_strand_id
1 'polypeptide(L)'
;MPMNLLHYLIIIPFIVGLLCLVVPKKLSKLRDLLAIGGSLATFYFTIVIFLRKPVEWFYNDLLLLKVDNLSGFILLAIGLFGVLIVVYSLKFMAGKERLNEYYTYLLWTIGGACGAILANNLILLLVFWGFLGLTLYLLIGIGGPEATAAAKKTFIIVGGSDCLMILGIAIIWFLTGSFQMDNISVHLTGMLPTIAFISLTIASFAKAGAMPLHTWIPDCAEKAPIPVTAFLPASLDKLLGIYLLARVALDLFVMNKSMGLLLLIVGAFTIIAAVMMALVQHDLKKLLSYHAVSQVGYMVLGIGTGNPIGIAGGIFHMLNHAIYKSCL
;
A
#
# COMPACT_ATOMS: atom_id res chain seq x y z
N MET A 1 -10.66 16.63 26.21
CA MET A 1 -10.24 16.59 24.80
C MET A 1 -10.05 15.13 24.43
N PRO A 2 -10.74 14.58 23.42
CA PRO A 2 -10.50 13.20 23.03
C PRO A 2 -9.02 13.09 22.64
N MET A 3 -8.24 12.32 23.40
CA MET A 3 -6.83 12.05 23.13
C MET A 3 -6.71 11.63 21.66
N ASN A 4 -5.95 12.37 20.84
CA ASN A 4 -5.91 12.21 19.39
C ASN A 4 -5.34 10.83 18.98
N LEU A 5 -6.24 9.84 18.89
CA LEU A 5 -5.92 8.42 18.73
C LEU A 5 -5.16 8.08 17.44
N LEU A 6 -5.24 8.94 16.41
CA LEU A 6 -4.69 8.66 15.08
C LEU A 6 -3.18 8.41 15.09
N HIS A 7 -2.41 9.15 15.88
CA HIS A 7 -0.95 8.99 15.93
C HIS A 7 -0.53 7.64 16.51
N TYR A 8 -1.34 7.02 17.36
CA TYR A 8 -0.99 5.73 17.95
C TYR A 8 -0.83 4.65 16.87
N LEU A 9 -1.57 4.74 15.76
CA LEU A 9 -1.42 3.84 14.62
C LEU A 9 -0.05 3.94 13.93
N ILE A 10 0.67 5.04 14.13
CA ILE A 10 2.00 5.29 13.55
C ILE A 10 3.06 5.06 14.64
N ILE A 11 2.90 5.71 15.80
CA ILE A 11 3.91 5.72 16.86
C ILE A 11 4.14 4.32 17.44
N ILE A 12 3.07 3.55 17.72
CA ILE A 12 3.20 2.22 18.33
C ILE A 12 4.05 1.29 17.47
N PRO A 13 3.71 1.02 16.20
CA PRO A 13 4.52 0.14 15.36
C PRO A 13 5.94 0.66 15.13
N PHE A 14 6.14 1.98 15.06
CA PHE A 14 7.50 2.55 14.93
C PHE A 14 8.37 2.31 16.17
N ILE A 15 7.84 2.62 17.36
CA ILE A 15 8.55 2.42 18.63
C ILE A 15 8.79 0.94 18.87
N VAL A 16 7.76 0.10 18.72
CA VAL A 16 7.91 -1.35 18.93
C VAL A 16 8.87 -1.96 17.92
N GLY A 17 8.85 -1.49 16.67
CA GLY A 17 9.84 -1.86 15.66
C GLY A 17 11.27 -1.51 16.10
N LEU A 18 11.48 -0.29 16.60
CA LEU A 18 12.79 0.12 17.11
C LEU A 18 13.25 -0.75 18.30
N LEU A 19 12.34 -1.10 19.20
CA LEU A 19 12.61 -2.03 20.30
C LEU A 19 13.01 -3.42 19.78
N CYS A 20 12.30 -3.94 18.77
CA CYS A 20 12.66 -5.21 18.13
C CYS A 20 14.07 -5.21 17.53
N LEU A 21 14.54 -4.06 17.02
CA LEU A 21 15.87 -3.93 16.44
C LEU A 21 16.97 -4.14 17.49
N VAL A 22 16.81 -3.53 18.67
CA VAL A 22 17.83 -3.50 19.73
C VAL A 22 17.79 -4.72 20.67
N VAL A 23 16.76 -5.56 20.59
CA VAL A 23 16.64 -6.76 21.45
C VAL A 23 17.80 -7.72 21.20
N PRO A 24 18.57 -8.12 22.24
CA PRO A 24 19.66 -9.07 22.09
C PRO A 24 19.18 -10.41 21.52
N LYS A 25 19.99 -11.05 20.66
CA LYS A 25 19.64 -12.35 20.03
C LYS A 25 19.27 -13.45 21.03
N LYS A 26 19.82 -13.42 22.25
CA LYS A 26 19.52 -14.35 23.35
C LYS A 26 18.08 -14.23 23.86
N LEU A 27 17.45 -13.07 23.67
CA LEU A 27 16.08 -12.75 24.09
C LEU A 27 15.10 -12.77 22.90
N SER A 28 15.25 -13.73 21.99
CA SER A 28 14.40 -13.85 20.79
C SER A 28 12.90 -13.90 21.12
N LYS A 29 12.52 -14.56 22.22
CA LYS A 29 11.13 -14.59 22.71
C LYS A 29 10.58 -13.21 23.06
N LEU A 30 11.41 -12.30 23.59
CA LEU A 30 10.98 -10.94 23.92
C LEU A 30 10.66 -10.16 22.64
N ARG A 31 11.52 -10.26 21.62
CA ARG A 31 11.25 -9.65 20.31
C ARG A 31 9.96 -10.18 19.70
N ASP A 32 9.73 -11.48 19.78
CA ASP A 32 8.52 -12.10 19.22
C ASP A 32 7.25 -11.60 19.96
N LEU A 33 7.29 -11.51 21.29
CA LEU A 33 6.21 -10.92 22.09
C LEU A 33 6.00 -9.44 21.77
N LEU A 34 7.06 -8.66 21.59
CA LEU A 34 6.98 -7.26 21.17
C LEU A 34 6.32 -7.15 19.80
N ALA A 35 6.72 -7.98 18.83
CA ALA A 35 6.13 -7.96 17.49
C ALA A 35 4.62 -8.25 17.51
N ILE A 36 4.21 -9.28 18.25
CA ILE A 36 2.78 -9.63 18.42
C ILE A 36 2.03 -8.52 19.17
N GLY A 37 2.58 -8.04 20.27
CA GLY A 37 1.97 -6.98 21.08
C GLY A 37 1.80 -5.69 20.29
N GLY A 38 2.80 -5.28 19.52
CA GLY A 38 2.77 -4.10 18.66
C GLY A 38 1.74 -4.22 17.54
N SER A 39 1.65 -5.37 16.87
CA SER A 39 0.66 -5.59 15.80
C SER A 39 -0.77 -5.66 16.35
N LEU A 40 -1.00 -6.36 17.46
CA LEU A 40 -2.30 -6.42 18.14
C LEU A 40 -2.74 -5.06 18.67
N ALA A 41 -1.84 -4.30 19.29
CA ALA A 41 -2.14 -2.95 19.75
C ALA A 41 -2.51 -2.05 18.57
N THR A 42 -1.76 -2.12 17.46
CA THR A 42 -2.09 -1.35 16.26
C THR A 42 -3.46 -1.73 15.71
N PHE A 43 -3.76 -3.03 15.59
CA PHE A 43 -5.06 -3.51 15.12
C PHE A 43 -6.22 -3.12 16.04
N TYR A 44 -6.01 -3.15 17.36
CA TYR A 44 -6.99 -2.64 18.32
C TYR A 44 -7.33 -1.17 18.03
N PHE A 45 -6.32 -0.33 17.81
CA PHE A 45 -6.55 1.08 17.48
C PHE A 45 -7.23 1.25 16.12
N THR A 46 -6.99 0.40 15.12
CA THR A 46 -7.71 0.50 13.84
C THR A 46 -9.20 0.20 14.02
N ILE A 47 -9.57 -0.77 14.86
CA ILE A 47 -10.95 -1.07 15.23
C ILE A 47 -11.59 0.11 15.98
N VAL A 48 -10.93 0.62 17.02
CA VAL A 48 -11.44 1.75 17.82
C VAL A 48 -11.66 2.98 16.94
N ILE A 49 -10.71 3.29 16.06
CA ILE A 49 -10.82 4.42 15.14
C ILE A 49 -11.95 4.19 14.14
N PHE A 50 -12.08 2.97 13.59
CA PHE A 50 -13.16 2.64 12.66
C PHE A 50 -14.55 2.84 13.27
N LEU A 51 -14.74 2.48 14.54
CA LEU A 51 -16.02 2.65 15.24
C LEU A 51 -16.32 4.11 15.62
N ARG A 52 -15.31 4.98 15.66
CA ARG A 52 -15.42 6.38 16.09
C ARG A 52 -15.38 7.39 14.95
N LYS A 53 -15.37 6.94 13.69
CA LYS A 53 -15.28 7.83 12.50
C LYS A 53 -16.46 8.83 12.45
N PRO A 54 -16.25 10.07 11.97
CA PRO A 54 -14.97 10.63 11.51
C PRO A 54 -14.06 11.03 12.68
N VAL A 55 -12.75 10.81 12.51
CA VAL A 55 -11.73 11.27 13.46
C VAL A 55 -10.71 12.10 12.69
N GLU A 56 -10.44 13.29 13.19
CA GLU A 56 -9.60 14.29 12.56
C GLU A 56 -8.50 14.73 13.52
N TRP A 57 -7.33 15.07 12.97
CA TRP A 57 -6.25 15.65 13.73
C TRP A 57 -5.59 16.81 13.02
N PHE A 58 -5.51 17.91 13.77
CA PHE A 58 -4.94 19.17 13.34
C PHE A 58 -3.58 19.42 13.99
N TYR A 59 -2.67 19.99 13.21
CA TYR A 59 -1.40 20.54 13.68
C TYR A 59 -1.27 21.97 13.17
N ASN A 60 -1.21 22.97 14.06
CA ASN A 60 -1.18 24.39 13.70
C ASN A 60 -2.25 24.75 12.65
N ASP A 61 -3.51 24.42 12.93
CA ASP A 61 -4.69 24.61 12.07
C ASP A 61 -4.71 23.82 10.74
N LEU A 62 -3.67 23.04 10.44
CA LEU A 62 -3.64 22.14 9.29
C LEU A 62 -4.19 20.76 9.67
N LEU A 63 -5.28 20.35 9.03
CA LEU A 63 -5.78 18.97 9.11
C LEU A 63 -4.76 18.04 8.45
N LEU A 64 -3.93 17.35 9.24
CA LEU A 64 -2.88 16.47 8.72
C LEU A 64 -3.33 15.03 8.60
N LEU A 65 -4.09 14.54 9.59
CA LEU A 65 -4.58 13.17 9.61
C LEU A 65 -6.10 13.16 9.66
N LYS A 66 -6.71 12.35 8.80
CA LYS A 66 -8.17 12.21 8.69
C LYS A 66 -8.55 10.76 8.46
N VAL A 67 -9.68 10.35 9.02
CA VAL A 67 -10.28 9.04 8.75
C VAL A 67 -11.71 9.23 8.25
N ASP A 68 -11.91 8.89 6.98
CA ASP A 68 -13.24 8.71 6.39
C ASP A 68 -13.58 7.23 6.21
N ASN A 69 -14.65 6.96 5.45
CA ASN A 69 -15.13 5.60 5.21
C ASN A 69 -14.12 4.73 4.48
N LEU A 70 -13.45 5.26 3.45
CA LEU A 70 -12.47 4.54 2.65
C LEU A 70 -11.21 4.26 3.48
N SER A 71 -10.63 5.30 4.10
CA SER A 71 -9.46 5.15 4.96
C SER A 71 -9.73 4.18 6.11
N GLY A 72 -10.90 4.31 6.75
CA GLY A 72 -11.29 3.40 7.83
C GLY A 72 -11.35 1.94 7.41
N PHE A 73 -11.97 1.66 6.26
CA PHE A 73 -12.08 0.30 5.71
C PHE A 73 -10.69 -0.31 5.47
N ILE A 74 -9.76 0.49 4.92
CA ILE A 74 -8.42 0.02 4.61
C ILE A 74 -7.56 -0.12 5.87
N LEU A 75 -7.70 0.76 6.86
CA LEU A 75 -7.01 0.64 8.14
C LEU A 75 -7.36 -0.68 8.86
N LEU A 76 -8.63 -1.10 8.81
CA LEU A 76 -9.02 -2.42 9.34
C LEU A 76 -8.27 -3.55 8.63
N ALA A 77 -8.20 -3.51 7.30
CA ALA A 77 -7.47 -4.50 6.51
C ALA A 77 -5.98 -4.50 6.86
N ILE A 78 -5.33 -3.34 6.90
CA ILE A 78 -3.90 -3.20 7.27
C ILE A 78 -3.63 -3.84 8.63
N GLY A 79 -4.44 -3.51 9.64
CA GLY A 79 -4.29 -4.07 10.98
C GLY A 79 -4.51 -5.59 11.02
N LEU A 80 -5.55 -6.08 10.36
CA LEU A 80 -5.86 -7.51 10.30
C LEU A 80 -4.73 -8.31 9.64
N PHE A 81 -4.32 -7.94 8.42
CA PHE A 81 -3.24 -8.62 7.70
C PHE A 81 -1.89 -8.46 8.41
N GLY A 82 -1.66 -7.31 9.08
CA GLY A 82 -0.48 -7.08 9.91
C GLY A 82 -0.37 -8.06 11.08
N VAL A 83 -1.48 -8.33 11.79
CA VAL A 83 -1.50 -9.32 12.86
C VAL A 83 -1.29 -10.73 12.31
N LEU A 84 -2.04 -11.10 11.27
CA LEU A 84 -1.98 -12.43 10.66
C LEU A 84 -0.56 -12.74 10.17
N ILE A 85 0.10 -11.79 9.50
CA ILE A 85 1.45 -12.01 8.99
C ILE A 85 2.48 -12.10 10.11
N VAL A 86 2.37 -11.28 11.15
CA VAL A 86 3.27 -11.36 12.32
C VAL A 86 3.14 -12.75 12.93
N VAL A 87 1.92 -13.22 13.21
CA VAL A 87 1.69 -14.56 13.80
C VAL A 87 2.24 -15.67 12.91
N TYR A 88 1.99 -15.61 11.59
CA TYR A 88 2.51 -16.59 10.63
C TYR A 88 4.05 -16.59 10.60
N SER A 89 4.66 -15.40 10.62
CA SER A 89 6.11 -15.23 10.51
C SER A 89 6.88 -15.78 11.72
N LEU A 90 6.27 -15.87 12.91
CA LEU A 90 6.91 -16.43 14.12
C LEU A 90 7.44 -17.83 13.87
N LYS A 91 6.61 -18.69 13.27
CA LYS A 91 6.99 -20.08 12.97
C LYS A 91 7.85 -20.13 11.70
N PHE A 92 7.46 -19.40 10.65
CA PHE A 92 8.14 -19.50 9.35
C PHE A 92 9.57 -18.94 9.37
N MET A 93 9.78 -17.85 10.12
CA MET A 93 11.08 -17.18 10.21
C MET A 93 11.93 -17.73 11.38
N ALA A 94 11.42 -18.66 12.18
CA ALA A 94 12.19 -19.27 13.25
C ALA A 94 13.52 -19.85 12.72
N GLY A 95 14.62 -19.48 13.37
CA GLY A 95 15.96 -19.95 12.99
C GLY A 95 16.60 -19.23 11.78
N LYS A 96 15.91 -18.30 11.12
CA LYS A 96 16.51 -17.50 10.04
C LYS A 96 17.38 -16.36 10.59
N GLU A 97 18.25 -15.84 9.74
CA GLU A 97 19.08 -14.69 10.06
C GLU A 97 18.29 -13.37 10.02
N ARG A 98 18.87 -12.29 10.59
CA ARG A 98 18.34 -10.91 10.51
C ARG A 98 16.89 -10.73 10.99
N LEU A 99 16.44 -11.55 11.94
CA LEU A 99 15.06 -11.50 12.45
C LEU A 99 14.68 -10.18 13.13
N ASN A 100 15.62 -9.55 13.83
CA ASN A 100 15.37 -8.24 14.45
C ASN A 100 15.01 -7.20 13.39
N GLU A 101 15.79 -7.15 12.31
CA GLU A 101 15.55 -6.27 11.16
C GLU A 101 14.21 -6.60 10.49
N TYR A 102 13.92 -7.89 10.28
CA TYR A 102 12.65 -8.32 9.69
C TYR A 102 11.43 -7.79 10.46
N TYR A 103 11.34 -8.02 11.78
CA TYR A 103 10.21 -7.54 12.58
C TYR A 103 10.18 -6.02 12.71
N THR A 104 11.34 -5.37 12.71
CA THR A 104 11.44 -3.90 12.70
C THR A 104 10.80 -3.35 11.42
N TYR A 105 11.25 -3.81 10.25
CA TYR A 105 10.77 -3.34 8.97
C TYR A 105 9.30 -3.70 8.73
N LEU A 106 8.86 -4.86 9.21
CA LEU A 106 7.46 -5.29 9.12
C LEU A 106 6.54 -4.36 9.92
N LEU A 107 6.87 -4.07 11.18
CA LEU A 107 6.11 -3.14 12.01
C LEU A 107 6.15 -1.72 11.44
N TRP A 108 7.32 -1.25 11.01
CA TRP A 108 7.45 0.05 10.36
C TRP A 108 6.61 0.15 9.09
N THR A 109 6.50 -0.93 8.32
CA THR A 109 5.61 -0.98 7.16
C THR A 109 4.14 -0.86 7.59
N ILE A 110 3.70 -1.55 8.64
CA ILE A 110 2.33 -1.42 9.17
C ILE A 110 2.07 0.05 9.58
N GLY A 111 2.97 0.65 10.36
CA GLY A 111 2.84 2.05 10.80
C GLY A 111 2.87 3.05 9.65
N GLY A 112 3.77 2.86 8.69
CA GLY A 112 3.90 3.71 7.51
C GLY A 112 2.66 3.62 6.62
N ALA A 113 2.07 2.43 6.48
CA ALA A 113 0.85 2.23 5.73
C ALA A 113 -0.34 2.92 6.41
N CYS A 114 -0.47 2.79 7.73
CA CYS A 114 -1.43 3.57 8.49
C CYS A 114 -1.23 5.07 8.27
N GLY A 115 0.01 5.57 8.36
CA GLY A 115 0.34 6.97 8.12
C GLY A 115 -0.06 7.46 6.72
N ALA A 116 0.22 6.67 5.68
CA ALA A 116 -0.18 6.99 4.31
C ALA A 116 -1.71 7.06 4.14
N ILE A 117 -2.45 6.11 4.72
CA ILE A 117 -3.93 6.08 4.64
C ILE A 117 -4.57 7.22 5.44
N LEU A 118 -3.94 7.64 6.53
CA LEU A 118 -4.41 8.73 7.38
C LEU A 118 -4.10 10.11 6.79
N ALA A 119 -3.10 10.24 5.93
CA ALA A 119 -2.62 11.52 5.44
C ALA A 119 -3.71 12.26 4.64
N ASN A 120 -4.13 13.43 5.12
CA ASN A 120 -4.98 14.37 4.39
C ASN A 120 -4.17 15.40 3.57
N ASN A 121 -2.85 15.40 3.75
CA ASN A 121 -1.93 16.28 3.05
C ASN A 121 -1.08 15.46 2.05
N LEU A 122 -0.99 15.92 0.80
CA LEU A 122 -0.26 15.22 -0.28
C LEU A 122 1.24 15.06 0.00
N ILE A 123 1.87 16.03 0.68
CA ILE A 123 3.28 15.93 1.07
C ILE A 123 3.46 14.88 2.16
N LEU A 124 2.56 14.85 3.15
CA LEU A 124 2.59 13.84 4.21
C LEU A 124 2.36 12.43 3.64
N LEU A 125 1.42 12.29 2.71
CA LEU A 125 1.20 11.06 1.96
C LEU A 125 2.49 10.63 1.27
N LEU A 126 3.14 11.53 0.51
CA LEU A 126 4.39 11.26 -0.20
C LEU A 126 5.50 10.78 0.74
N VAL A 127 5.65 11.39 1.93
CA VAL A 127 6.66 10.97 2.92
C VAL A 127 6.43 9.53 3.36
N PHE A 128 5.20 9.18 3.75
CA PHE A 128 4.89 7.80 4.14
C PHE A 128 4.97 6.82 2.95
N TRP A 129 4.59 7.27 1.76
CA TRP A 129 4.62 6.46 0.56
C TRP A 129 6.05 6.07 0.14
N GLY A 130 6.97 7.05 0.13
CA GLY A 130 8.39 6.80 -0.12
C GLY A 130 9.02 5.93 0.98
N PHE A 131 8.62 6.14 2.25
CA PHE A 131 9.04 5.28 3.35
C PHE A 131 8.60 3.82 3.15
N LEU A 132 7.37 3.59 2.67
CA LEU A 132 6.89 2.24 2.32
C LEU A 132 7.64 1.63 1.14
N GLY A 133 8.10 2.44 0.18
CA GLY A 133 9.01 1.99 -0.88
C GLY A 133 10.35 1.51 -0.31
N LEU A 134 10.89 2.22 0.67
CA LEU A 134 12.12 1.86 1.37
C LEU A 134 11.96 0.57 2.20
N THR A 135 10.90 0.45 3.01
CA THR A 135 10.71 -0.76 3.82
C THR A 135 10.44 -2.00 2.96
N LEU A 136 9.75 -1.86 1.83
CA LEU A 136 9.60 -2.92 0.83
C LEU A 136 10.96 -3.40 0.31
N TYR A 137 11.84 -2.47 -0.10
CA TYR A 137 13.20 -2.80 -0.52
C TYR A 137 13.97 -3.57 0.56
N LEU A 138 13.92 -3.08 1.81
CA LEU A 138 14.61 -3.70 2.94
C LEU A 138 14.07 -5.09 3.28
N LEU A 139 12.74 -5.27 3.25
CA LEU A 139 12.09 -6.55 3.52
C LEU A 139 12.38 -7.60 2.45
N ILE A 140 12.42 -7.24 1.16
CA ILE A 140 12.87 -8.15 0.11
C ILE A 140 14.34 -8.54 0.35
N GLY A 141 15.18 -7.57 0.73
CA GLY A 141 16.59 -7.79 1.04
C GLY A 141 16.87 -8.72 2.23
N ILE A 142 15.87 -9.04 3.07
CA ILE A 142 15.99 -10.10 4.09
C ILE A 142 16.19 -11.48 3.45
N GLY A 143 15.76 -11.66 2.20
CA GLY A 143 15.98 -12.89 1.43
C GLY A 143 17.45 -13.20 1.10
N GLY A 144 18.38 -12.30 1.44
CA GLY A 144 19.82 -12.51 1.25
C GLY A 144 20.33 -12.12 -0.15
N PRO A 145 21.55 -12.53 -0.53
CA PRO A 145 22.22 -12.10 -1.75
C PRO A 145 21.38 -12.32 -3.02
N GLU A 146 20.69 -13.46 -3.12
CA GLU A 146 19.86 -13.83 -4.27
C GLU A 146 18.64 -12.91 -4.47
N ALA A 147 18.16 -12.29 -3.39
CA ALA A 147 17.03 -11.35 -3.44
C ALA A 147 17.44 -9.92 -3.81
N THR A 148 18.75 -9.62 -3.86
CA THR A 148 19.26 -8.26 -4.10
C THR A 148 18.81 -7.69 -5.44
N ALA A 149 18.86 -8.48 -6.50
CA ALA A 149 18.43 -8.04 -7.83
C ALA A 149 16.92 -7.73 -7.86
N ALA A 150 16.11 -8.60 -7.26
CA ALA A 150 14.67 -8.40 -7.13
C ALA A 150 14.33 -7.15 -6.28
N ALA A 151 15.04 -6.95 -5.17
CA ALA A 151 14.88 -5.77 -4.32
C ALA A 151 15.20 -4.48 -5.09
N LYS A 152 16.35 -4.43 -5.78
CA LYS A 152 16.74 -3.27 -6.60
C LYS A 152 15.72 -2.99 -7.71
N LYS A 153 15.29 -4.01 -8.46
CA LYS A 153 14.27 -3.86 -9.51
C LYS A 153 12.97 -3.30 -8.93
N THR A 154 12.54 -3.82 -7.78
CA THR A 154 11.34 -3.34 -7.08
C THR A 154 11.47 -1.88 -6.69
N PHE A 155 12.58 -1.49 -6.07
CA PHE A 155 12.81 -0.11 -5.67
C PHE A 155 12.90 0.84 -6.87
N ILE A 156 13.51 0.42 -7.97
CA ILE A 156 13.57 1.22 -9.21
C ILE A 156 12.17 1.42 -9.79
N ILE A 157 11.34 0.39 -9.86
CA ILE A 157 10.00 0.50 -10.45
C ILE A 157 9.06 1.28 -9.53
N VAL A 158 8.94 0.88 -8.26
CA VAL A 158 8.02 1.50 -7.29
C VAL A 158 8.54 2.88 -6.88
N GLY A 159 9.78 2.96 -6.40
CA GLY A 159 10.38 4.23 -5.98
C GLY A 159 10.61 5.20 -7.15
N GLY A 160 10.93 4.70 -8.35
CA GLY A 160 11.01 5.54 -9.55
C GLY A 160 9.66 6.11 -9.96
N SER A 161 8.55 5.39 -9.74
CA SER A 161 7.21 5.92 -9.98
C SER A 161 6.83 7.04 -9.01
N ASP A 162 7.43 7.07 -7.81
CA ASP A 162 7.20 8.14 -6.83
C ASP A 162 7.74 9.49 -7.33
N CYS A 163 8.74 9.50 -8.22
CA CYS A 163 9.17 10.73 -8.90
C CYS A 163 8.04 11.34 -9.76
N LEU A 164 7.22 10.50 -10.41
CA LEU A 164 6.04 10.96 -11.14
C LEU A 164 4.95 11.40 -10.16
N MET A 165 4.81 10.72 -9.02
CA MET A 165 3.91 11.18 -7.97
C MET A 165 4.25 12.61 -7.51
N ILE A 166 5.54 12.90 -7.30
CA ILE A 166 6.03 14.25 -6.95
C ILE A 166 5.66 15.26 -8.03
N LEU A 167 5.87 14.92 -9.31
CA LEU A 167 5.47 15.79 -10.43
C LEU A 167 3.96 16.07 -10.42
N GLY A 168 3.13 15.04 -10.21
CA GLY A 168 1.68 15.18 -10.13
C GLY A 168 1.25 16.08 -8.98
N ILE A 169 1.83 15.90 -7.79
CA ILE A 169 1.58 16.75 -6.62
C ILE A 169 2.01 18.20 -6.87
N ALA A 170 3.17 18.42 -7.50
CA ALA A 170 3.64 19.76 -7.84
C ALA A 170 2.70 20.48 -8.82
N ILE A 171 2.18 19.78 -9.83
CA ILE A 171 1.19 20.34 -10.75
C ILE A 171 -0.13 20.62 -10.03
N ILE A 172 -0.61 19.74 -9.15
CA ILE A 172 -1.81 20.00 -8.35
C ILE A 172 -1.64 21.27 -7.51
N TRP A 173 -0.50 21.42 -6.83
CA TRP A 173 -0.22 22.62 -6.06
C TRP A 173 -0.17 23.87 -6.94
N PHE A 174 0.44 23.78 -8.13
CA PHE A 174 0.45 24.89 -9.09
C PHE A 174 -0.97 25.28 -9.53
N LEU A 175 -1.86 24.32 -9.72
CA LEU A 175 -3.23 24.56 -10.17
C LEU A 175 -4.18 25.03 -9.05
N THR A 176 -3.95 24.62 -7.80
CA THR A 176 -4.91 24.80 -6.69
C THR A 176 -4.38 25.66 -5.54
N GLY A 177 -3.06 25.87 -5.45
CA GLY A 177 -2.40 26.51 -4.32
C GLY A 177 -2.38 25.69 -3.02
N SER A 178 -2.87 24.44 -3.04
CA SER A 178 -3.08 23.63 -1.84
C SER A 178 -2.40 22.26 -1.93
N PHE A 179 -1.97 21.75 -0.78
CA PHE A 179 -1.57 20.34 -0.59
C PHE A 179 -2.61 19.54 0.20
N GLN A 180 -3.67 20.19 0.69
CA GLN A 180 -4.73 19.54 1.46
C GLN A 180 -5.73 18.88 0.52
N MET A 181 -5.86 17.55 0.62
CA MET A 181 -6.69 16.73 -0.27
C MET A 181 -8.15 17.18 -0.26
N ASP A 182 -8.69 17.54 0.91
CA ASP A 182 -10.07 18.03 1.05
C ASP A 182 -10.36 19.33 0.29
N ASN A 183 -9.32 20.13 -0.01
CA ASN A 183 -9.45 21.41 -0.71
C ASN A 183 -9.12 21.28 -2.20
N ILE A 184 -8.81 20.08 -2.69
CA ILE A 184 -8.39 19.83 -4.07
C ILE A 184 -9.56 19.22 -4.83
N SER A 185 -9.97 19.86 -5.92
CA SER A 185 -10.89 19.28 -6.89
C SER A 185 -10.54 19.82 -8.28
N VAL A 186 -9.72 19.07 -9.02
CA VAL A 186 -9.20 19.49 -10.33
C VAL A 186 -10.02 18.87 -11.44
N HIS A 187 -10.65 19.69 -12.28
CA HIS A 187 -11.32 19.22 -13.47
C HIS A 187 -10.30 18.74 -14.51
N LEU A 188 -10.52 17.55 -15.10
CA LEU A 188 -9.67 17.01 -16.16
C LEU A 188 -9.95 17.69 -17.51
N THR A 189 -9.68 18.98 -17.57
CA THR A 189 -9.80 19.83 -18.75
C THR A 189 -8.44 20.42 -19.09
N GLY A 190 -7.85 19.98 -20.20
CA GLY A 190 -6.55 20.46 -20.67
C GLY A 190 -5.36 19.57 -20.27
N MET A 191 -4.17 20.02 -20.68
CA MET A 191 -2.95 19.21 -20.63
C MET A 191 -2.39 19.02 -19.22
N LEU A 192 -2.25 20.10 -18.43
CA LEU A 192 -1.64 20.03 -17.11
C LEU A 192 -2.43 19.13 -16.12
N PRO A 193 -3.76 19.27 -15.95
CA PRO A 193 -4.54 18.34 -15.13
C PRO A 193 -4.40 16.88 -15.56
N THR A 194 -4.37 16.64 -16.89
CA THR A 194 -4.21 15.29 -17.44
C THR A 194 -2.84 14.70 -17.11
N ILE A 195 -1.76 15.48 -17.20
CA ILE A 195 -0.42 15.05 -16.81
C ILE A 195 -0.37 14.74 -15.31
N ALA A 196 -0.96 15.58 -14.47
CA ALA A 196 -1.00 15.36 -13.03
C ALA A 196 -1.73 14.05 -12.68
N PHE A 197 -2.91 13.84 -13.29
CA PHE A 197 -3.70 12.63 -13.12
C PHE A 197 -2.94 11.37 -13.56
N ILE A 198 -2.34 11.40 -14.75
CA ILE A 198 -1.57 10.26 -15.28
C ILE A 198 -0.37 9.97 -14.37
N SER A 199 0.32 11.00 -13.88
CA SER A 199 1.51 10.82 -13.04
C SER A 199 1.17 10.17 -11.69
N LEU A 200 0.08 10.58 -11.04
CA LEU A 200 -0.40 9.93 -9.81
C LEU A 200 -0.95 8.52 -10.06
N THR A 201 -1.64 8.33 -11.18
CA THR A 201 -2.16 7.02 -11.59
C THR A 201 -1.03 6.03 -11.87
N ILE A 202 0.08 6.49 -12.46
CA ILE A 202 1.28 5.66 -12.68
C ILE A 202 1.88 5.21 -11.35
N ALA A 203 2.00 6.11 -10.36
CA ALA A 203 2.49 5.73 -9.03
C ALA A 203 1.58 4.70 -8.34
N SER A 204 0.27 4.90 -8.44
CA SER A 204 -0.72 3.92 -7.99
C SER A 204 -0.55 2.56 -8.69
N PHE A 205 -0.39 2.55 -10.02
CA PHE A 205 -0.25 1.34 -10.81
C PHE A 205 1.04 0.58 -10.51
N ALA A 206 2.16 1.29 -10.32
CA ALA A 206 3.42 0.68 -9.91
C ALA A 206 3.29 -0.01 -8.54
N LYS A 207 2.66 0.67 -7.57
CA LYS A 207 2.44 0.12 -6.22
C LYS A 207 1.47 -1.05 -6.23
N ALA A 208 0.30 -0.90 -6.88
CA ALA A 208 -0.70 -1.97 -6.96
C ALA A 208 -0.19 -3.18 -7.74
N GLY A 209 0.59 -2.93 -8.81
CA GLY A 209 1.05 -3.96 -9.75
C GLY A 209 0.21 -4.07 -11.00
N ALA A 210 -0.32 -2.96 -11.52
CA ALA A 210 -0.98 -2.94 -12.83
C ALA A 210 0.07 -2.93 -13.96
N MET A 211 -0.35 -3.35 -15.16
CA MET A 211 0.54 -3.26 -16.32
C MET A 211 0.71 -1.81 -16.79
N PRO A 212 1.91 -1.44 -17.29
CA PRO A 212 3.08 -2.28 -17.54
C PRO A 212 4.04 -2.45 -16.34
N LEU A 213 3.79 -1.79 -15.21
CA LEU A 213 4.73 -1.68 -14.08
C LEU A 213 4.71 -2.87 -13.09
N HIS A 214 4.02 -3.95 -13.44
CA HIS A 214 3.82 -5.15 -12.62
C HIS A 214 5.06 -6.06 -12.43
N THR A 215 6.10 -5.94 -13.25
CA THR A 215 7.16 -6.97 -13.37
C THR A 215 8.03 -7.16 -12.14
N TRP A 216 7.96 -6.28 -11.15
CA TRP A 216 8.64 -6.45 -9.87
C TRP A 216 7.97 -7.54 -9.00
N ILE A 217 6.67 -7.79 -9.17
CA ILE A 217 5.89 -8.70 -8.31
C ILE A 217 6.33 -10.15 -8.50
N PRO A 218 6.37 -10.73 -9.72
CA PRO A 218 6.79 -12.12 -9.89
C PRO A 218 8.25 -12.34 -9.47
N ASP A 219 9.13 -11.39 -9.74
CA ASP A 219 10.55 -11.47 -9.37
C ASP A 219 10.73 -11.37 -7.84
N CYS A 220 9.98 -10.49 -7.18
CA CYS A 220 9.92 -10.39 -5.73
C CYS A 220 9.40 -11.71 -5.12
N ALA A 221 8.32 -12.26 -5.67
CA ALA A 221 7.69 -13.46 -5.14
C ALA A 221 8.61 -14.69 -5.19
N GLU A 222 9.42 -14.80 -6.24
CA GLU A 222 10.39 -15.88 -6.38
C GLU A 222 11.44 -15.85 -5.26
N LYS A 223 11.97 -14.66 -4.94
CA LYS A 223 13.19 -14.49 -4.13
C LYS A 223 12.96 -14.06 -2.67
N ALA A 224 11.88 -13.33 -2.37
CA ALA A 224 11.65 -12.82 -1.03
C ALA A 224 11.10 -13.93 -0.08
N PRO A 225 11.27 -13.78 1.25
CA PRO A 225 10.63 -14.68 2.20
C PRO A 225 9.11 -14.69 2.03
N ILE A 226 8.48 -15.87 2.15
CA ILE A 226 7.03 -16.03 1.95
C ILE A 226 6.18 -15.05 2.77
N PRO A 227 6.47 -14.76 4.06
CA PRO A 227 5.72 -13.75 4.80
C PRO A 227 5.79 -12.34 4.18
N VAL A 228 6.91 -11.98 3.55
CA VAL A 228 7.08 -10.70 2.87
C VAL A 228 6.19 -10.65 1.64
N THR A 229 6.18 -11.71 0.84
CA THR A 229 5.41 -11.75 -0.41
C THR A 229 3.90 -11.78 -0.14
N ALA A 230 3.47 -12.50 0.90
CA ALA A 230 2.08 -12.58 1.35
C ALA A 230 1.55 -11.25 1.93
N PHE A 231 2.42 -10.46 2.57
CA PHE A 231 2.02 -9.19 3.17
C PHE A 231 2.11 -8.00 2.20
N LEU A 232 3.15 -7.94 1.37
CA LEU A 232 3.40 -6.77 0.53
C LEU A 232 2.76 -6.94 -0.86
N PRO A 233 3.34 -7.68 -1.82
CA PRO A 233 2.73 -7.87 -3.12
C PRO A 233 1.39 -8.61 -3.10
N ALA A 234 1.02 -9.41 -2.10
CA ALA A 234 -0.28 -10.11 -2.16
C ALA A 234 -1.43 -9.34 -1.48
N SER A 235 -1.14 -8.42 -0.57
CA SER A 235 -2.17 -7.69 0.19
C SER A 235 -1.88 -6.19 0.27
N LEU A 236 -0.94 -5.77 1.11
CA LEU A 236 -0.75 -4.36 1.47
C LEU A 236 -0.49 -3.43 0.28
N ASP A 237 0.40 -3.80 -0.64
CA ASP A 237 0.72 -2.92 -1.77
C ASP A 237 -0.47 -2.76 -2.73
N LYS A 238 -1.37 -3.75 -2.79
CA LYS A 238 -2.62 -3.66 -3.56
C LYS A 238 -3.60 -2.74 -2.87
N LEU A 239 -3.74 -2.90 -1.55
CA LEU A 239 -4.57 -2.05 -0.71
C LEU A 239 -4.15 -0.58 -0.87
N LEU A 240 -2.85 -0.29 -0.78
CA LEU A 240 -2.31 1.05 -0.91
C LEU A 240 -2.43 1.60 -2.34
N GLY A 241 -2.03 0.83 -3.35
CA GLY A 241 -2.07 1.30 -4.73
C GLY A 241 -3.49 1.63 -5.20
N ILE A 242 -4.45 0.75 -4.92
CA ILE A 242 -5.85 0.97 -5.31
C ILE A 242 -6.51 2.04 -4.43
N TYR A 243 -6.12 2.18 -3.16
CA TYR A 243 -6.50 3.34 -2.35
C TYR A 243 -6.11 4.66 -3.03
N LEU A 244 -4.85 4.79 -3.45
CA LEU A 244 -4.39 6.00 -4.12
C LEU A 244 -5.15 6.23 -5.42
N LEU A 245 -5.42 5.17 -6.20
CA LEU A 245 -6.24 5.28 -7.41
C LEU A 245 -7.63 5.83 -7.11
N ALA A 246 -8.28 5.31 -6.06
CA ALA A 246 -9.59 5.76 -5.64
C ALA A 246 -9.55 7.24 -5.19
N ARG A 247 -8.56 7.64 -4.39
CA ARG A 247 -8.39 9.05 -3.99
C ARG A 247 -8.21 9.98 -5.20
N VAL A 248 -7.37 9.56 -6.15
CA VAL A 248 -7.11 10.33 -7.37
C VAL A 248 -8.38 10.46 -8.21
N ALA A 249 -9.12 9.37 -8.42
CA ALA A 249 -10.28 9.35 -9.31
C ALA A 249 -11.57 9.90 -8.70
N LEU A 250 -11.71 9.88 -7.37
CA LEU A 250 -12.95 10.25 -6.68
C LEU A 250 -12.86 11.60 -5.97
N ASP A 251 -11.70 11.91 -5.36
CA ASP A 251 -11.56 13.07 -4.48
C ASP A 251 -10.76 14.19 -5.16
N LEU A 252 -9.57 13.87 -5.69
CA LEU A 252 -8.65 14.89 -6.20
C LEU A 252 -9.03 15.43 -7.58
N PHE A 253 -9.65 14.60 -8.43
CA PHE A 253 -9.98 14.97 -9.80
C PHE A 253 -11.45 14.72 -10.13
N VAL A 254 -12.02 15.65 -10.90
CA VAL A 254 -13.32 15.44 -11.56
C VAL A 254 -13.05 14.73 -12.89
N MET A 255 -13.35 13.43 -12.90
CA MET A 255 -13.08 12.54 -14.03
C MET A 255 -13.83 12.94 -15.30
N ASN A 256 -13.14 12.87 -16.44
CA ASN A 256 -13.75 12.94 -17.76
C ASN A 256 -13.88 11.53 -18.38
N LYS A 257 -14.71 11.40 -19.43
CA LYS A 257 -14.95 10.11 -20.10
C LYS A 257 -13.67 9.48 -20.65
N SER A 258 -12.74 10.28 -21.16
CA SER A 258 -11.50 9.80 -21.77
C SER A 258 -10.57 9.14 -20.75
N MET A 259 -10.41 9.74 -19.57
CA MET A 259 -9.58 9.18 -18.50
C MET A 259 -10.24 7.96 -17.86
N GLY A 260 -11.57 7.94 -17.74
CA GLY A 260 -12.31 6.73 -17.36
C GLY A 260 -12.07 5.59 -18.35
N LEU A 261 -12.19 5.86 -19.66
CA LEU A 261 -11.91 4.88 -20.72
C LEU A 261 -10.46 4.39 -20.68
N LEU A 262 -9.49 5.27 -20.40
CA LEU A 262 -8.09 4.89 -20.24
C LEU A 262 -7.92 3.87 -19.11
N LEU A 263 -8.50 4.13 -17.93
CA LEU A 263 -8.47 3.18 -16.81
C LEU A 263 -9.13 1.85 -17.21
N LEU A 264 -10.25 1.90 -17.94
CA LEU A 264 -10.92 0.69 -18.40
C LEU A 264 -10.03 -0.16 -19.33
N ILE A 265 -9.35 0.49 -20.28
CA ILE A 265 -8.43 -0.17 -21.21
C ILE A 265 -7.26 -0.79 -20.44
N VAL A 266 -6.63 -0.04 -19.52
CA VAL A 266 -5.52 -0.55 -18.72
C VAL A 266 -5.95 -1.72 -17.83
N GLY A 267 -7.12 -1.64 -17.21
CA GLY A 267 -7.68 -2.69 -16.38
C GLY A 267 -7.93 -3.98 -17.18
N ALA A 268 -8.62 -3.87 -18.31
CA ALA A 268 -8.89 -5.00 -19.21
C ALA A 268 -7.60 -5.64 -19.74
N PHE A 269 -6.66 -4.80 -20.20
CA PHE A 269 -5.35 -5.27 -20.67
C PHE A 269 -4.57 -5.99 -19.57
N THR A 270 -4.54 -5.43 -18.36
CA THR A 270 -3.87 -6.05 -17.20
C THR A 270 -4.47 -7.42 -16.88
N ILE A 271 -5.79 -7.58 -16.94
CA ILE A 271 -6.44 -8.89 -16.73
C ILE A 271 -5.95 -9.91 -17.75
N ILE A 272 -6.14 -9.60 -19.04
CA ILE A 272 -5.88 -10.56 -20.13
C ILE A 272 -4.40 -10.92 -20.17
N ALA A 273 -3.53 -9.93 -20.24
CA ALA A 273 -2.10 -10.17 -20.39
C ALA A 273 -1.48 -10.88 -19.17
N ALA A 274 -1.92 -10.55 -17.95
CA ALA A 274 -1.40 -11.21 -16.76
C ALA A 274 -1.89 -12.67 -16.65
N VAL A 275 -3.15 -12.96 -17.00
CA VAL A 275 -3.64 -14.35 -17.05
C VAL A 275 -2.89 -15.17 -18.09
N MET A 276 -2.67 -14.61 -19.29
CA MET A 276 -1.90 -15.30 -20.33
C MET A 276 -0.47 -15.63 -19.87
N MET A 277 0.18 -14.71 -19.15
CA MET A 277 1.49 -14.99 -18.56
C MET A 277 1.44 -16.01 -17.42
N ALA A 278 0.38 -16.02 -16.61
CA ALA A 278 0.20 -17.00 -15.54
C ALA A 278 0.08 -18.43 -16.09
N LEU A 279 -0.65 -18.62 -17.20
CA LEU A 279 -0.87 -19.94 -17.82
C LEU A 279 0.41 -20.62 -18.30
N VAL A 280 1.43 -19.83 -18.65
CA VAL A 280 2.73 -20.35 -19.13
C VAL A 280 3.78 -20.44 -18.02
N GLN A 281 3.43 -20.10 -16.76
CA GLN A 281 4.36 -20.24 -15.63
C GLN A 281 4.40 -21.68 -15.14
N HIS A 282 5.62 -22.21 -14.97
CA HIS A 282 5.87 -23.48 -14.29
C HIS A 282 6.23 -23.30 -12.80
N ASP A 283 6.63 -22.10 -12.39
CA ASP A 283 6.87 -21.76 -10.98
C ASP A 283 5.58 -21.29 -10.31
N LEU A 284 5.18 -21.95 -9.22
CA LEU A 284 3.93 -21.66 -8.52
C LEU A 284 3.89 -20.24 -7.95
N LYS A 285 5.01 -19.70 -7.44
CA LYS A 285 5.05 -18.35 -6.87
C LYS A 285 4.87 -17.29 -7.95
N LYS A 286 5.50 -17.47 -9.11
CA LYS A 286 5.30 -16.60 -10.28
C LYS A 286 3.90 -16.70 -10.82
N LEU A 287 3.35 -17.91 -10.94
CA LEU A 287 1.97 -18.14 -11.37
C LEU A 287 1.00 -17.37 -10.47
N LEU A 288 1.11 -17.56 -9.15
CA LEU A 288 0.26 -16.87 -8.18
C LEU A 288 0.44 -15.35 -8.23
N SER A 289 1.63 -14.87 -8.54
CA SER A 289 1.94 -13.44 -8.70
C SER A 289 1.30 -12.83 -9.93
N TYR A 290 1.40 -13.47 -11.10
CA TYR A 290 0.68 -13.01 -12.29
C TYR A 290 -0.83 -13.08 -12.12
N HIS A 291 -1.32 -14.11 -11.42
CA HIS A 291 -2.72 -14.13 -11.01
C HIS A 291 -3.04 -12.98 -10.05
N ALA A 292 -2.15 -12.51 -9.16
CA ALA A 292 -2.43 -11.33 -8.35
C ALA A 292 -2.46 -10.04 -9.20
N VAL A 293 -1.57 -9.93 -10.19
CA VAL A 293 -1.54 -8.82 -11.16
C VAL A 293 -2.85 -8.71 -11.94
N SER A 294 -3.41 -9.83 -12.42
CA SER A 294 -4.70 -9.78 -13.15
C SER A 294 -5.84 -9.24 -12.27
N GLN A 295 -5.79 -9.50 -10.96
CA GLN A 295 -6.83 -9.08 -10.01
C GLN A 295 -6.82 -7.58 -9.78
N VAL A 296 -5.64 -6.95 -9.84
CA VAL A 296 -5.51 -5.48 -9.87
C VAL A 296 -6.26 -4.91 -11.07
N GLY A 297 -6.22 -5.57 -12.22
CA GLY A 297 -6.96 -5.13 -13.41
C GLY A 297 -8.48 -5.05 -13.19
N TYR A 298 -9.08 -5.97 -12.42
CA TYR A 298 -10.50 -5.88 -12.03
C TYR A 298 -10.78 -4.69 -11.11
N MET A 299 -9.87 -4.39 -10.19
CA MET A 299 -9.99 -3.24 -9.28
C MET A 299 -9.92 -1.92 -10.08
N VAL A 300 -8.97 -1.84 -11.03
CA VAL A 300 -8.81 -0.70 -11.94
C VAL A 300 -10.03 -0.54 -12.85
N LEU A 301 -10.57 -1.63 -13.40
CA LEU A 301 -11.81 -1.61 -14.19
C LEU A 301 -12.97 -1.02 -13.38
N GLY A 302 -13.16 -1.51 -12.15
CA GLY A 302 -14.22 -1.03 -11.25
C GLY A 302 -14.17 0.48 -11.07
N ILE A 303 -12.99 1.02 -10.75
CA ILE A 303 -12.78 2.47 -10.59
C ILE A 303 -12.96 3.20 -11.93
N GLY A 304 -12.43 2.66 -13.03
CA GLY A 304 -12.52 3.24 -14.38
C GLY A 304 -13.95 3.38 -14.90
N THR A 305 -14.90 2.61 -14.37
CA THR A 305 -16.32 2.79 -14.74
C THR A 305 -16.89 4.14 -14.35
N GLY A 306 -16.32 4.81 -13.34
CA GLY A 306 -16.81 6.08 -12.80
C GLY A 306 -18.21 6.02 -12.17
N ASN A 307 -18.83 4.84 -12.08
CA ASN A 307 -20.14 4.69 -11.46
C ASN A 307 -20.01 4.07 -10.05
N PRO A 308 -20.90 4.43 -9.11
CA PRO A 308 -20.75 4.02 -7.71
C PRO A 308 -20.69 2.50 -7.48
N ILE A 309 -21.42 1.72 -8.29
CA ILE A 309 -21.50 0.26 -8.15
C ILE A 309 -20.18 -0.38 -8.59
N GLY A 310 -19.63 0.04 -9.73
CA GLY A 310 -18.34 -0.45 -10.23
C GLY A 310 -17.19 -0.07 -9.30
N ILE A 311 -17.19 1.16 -8.79
CA ILE A 311 -16.19 1.63 -7.82
C ILE A 311 -16.26 0.80 -6.53
N ALA A 312 -17.46 0.62 -5.96
CA ALA A 312 -17.66 -0.19 -4.77
C ALA A 312 -17.22 -1.65 -5.00
N GLY A 313 -17.54 -2.22 -6.16
CA GLY A 313 -17.08 -3.55 -6.56
C GLY A 313 -15.56 -3.67 -6.64
N GLY A 314 -14.88 -2.69 -7.22
CA GLY A 314 -13.41 -2.66 -7.31
C GLY A 314 -12.74 -2.57 -5.93
N ILE A 315 -13.24 -1.68 -5.06
CA ILE A 315 -12.74 -1.51 -3.68
C ILE A 315 -13.02 -2.75 -2.83
N PHE A 316 -14.20 -3.37 -2.97
CA PHE A 316 -14.52 -4.61 -2.26
C PHE A 316 -13.65 -5.78 -2.73
N HIS A 317 -13.41 -5.88 -4.04
CA HIS A 317 -12.56 -6.92 -4.62
C HIS A 317 -11.11 -6.83 -4.15
N MET A 318 -10.61 -5.62 -3.89
CA MET A 318 -9.29 -5.41 -3.28
C MET A 318 -9.14 -6.11 -1.93
N LEU A 319 -10.16 -6.08 -1.06
CA LEU A 319 -10.16 -6.81 0.20
C LEU A 319 -10.27 -8.33 -0.03
N ASN A 320 -11.21 -8.76 -0.89
CA ASN A 320 -11.37 -10.18 -1.21
C ASN A 320 -10.07 -10.79 -1.72
N HIS A 321 -9.39 -10.08 -2.62
CA HIS A 321 -8.06 -10.43 -3.13
C HIS A 321 -7.06 -10.64 -2.01
N ALA A 322 -6.91 -9.66 -1.12
CA ALA A 322 -5.99 -9.76 -0.01
C ALA A 322 -6.28 -11.02 0.86
N ILE A 323 -7.56 -11.32 1.11
CA ILE A 323 -7.95 -12.50 1.90
C ILE A 323 -7.51 -13.80 1.20
N TYR A 324 -7.98 -14.06 -0.03
CA TYR A 324 -7.70 -15.34 -0.66
C TYR A 324 -6.23 -15.47 -1.10
N LYS A 325 -5.55 -14.38 -1.48
CA LYS A 325 -4.12 -14.45 -1.85
C LYS A 325 -3.18 -14.60 -0.68
N SER A 326 -3.52 -14.07 0.50
CA SER A 326 -2.71 -14.35 1.69
C SER A 326 -2.89 -15.80 2.18
N CYS A 327 -3.97 -16.48 1.79
CA CYS A 327 -4.20 -17.90 2.10
C CYS A 327 -3.51 -18.88 1.13
N LEU A 328 -3.33 -18.48 -0.14
CA LEU A 328 -2.70 -19.29 -1.20
C LEU A 328 -1.17 -19.20 -1.17
#